data_AF-A0ABD3NKH4-F1
#
_entry.id   AF-A0ABD3NKH4-F1
#
_cell.length_a   1.000
_cell.length_b   1.000
_cell.length_c   1.000
_cell.angle_alpha   90.00
_cell.angle_beta   90.00
_cell.angle_gamma   90.00
#
_symmetry.space_group_name_H-M   'P 1'
#
loop_
_entity.id
_entity.type
_entity.pdbx_description
1 polymer ?
#
loop_
_entity_poly.entity_id
_entity_poly.type
_entity_poly.pdbx_seq_one_letter_code
_entity_poly.pdbx_strand_id
1 'polypeptide(L)'
;MTTAGMDQLRQMASQGQPAAMFNLGNFTLYGAMGIDKDEVSGVQLLENAMEKSASDSYIKGLAARYLGMHFFKNDNDVPKSFLYFKKAVKFGDNASYNGVGRCQMRLGQTEEGIFSIRKSLHCGIQDKQVLEDIMMFYRQGLITKDEYL
;
A
#
# COMPACT_ATOMS: atom_id res chain seq x y z
N MET A 1 6.97 6.74 22.57
CA MET A 1 6.10 5.70 23.17
C MET A 1 6.81 5.17 24.40
N THR A 2 6.13 5.03 25.54
CA THR A 2 6.75 4.43 26.75
C THR A 2 6.82 2.91 26.60
N THR A 3 7.65 2.23 27.39
CA THR A 3 7.70 0.76 27.47
C THR A 3 6.30 0.16 27.74
N ALA A 4 5.55 0.76 28.67
CA ALA A 4 4.16 0.40 28.95
C ALA A 4 3.22 0.50 27.73
N GLY A 5 3.42 1.50 26.87
CA GLY A 5 2.64 1.65 25.63
C GLY A 5 2.93 0.55 24.60
N MET A 6 4.18 0.10 24.51
CA MET A 6 4.56 -1.03 23.65
C MET A 6 4.04 -2.37 24.17
N ASP A 7 4.08 -2.59 25.48
CA ASP A 7 3.55 -3.81 26.10
C ASP A 7 2.04 -3.92 25.90
N GLN A 8 1.31 -2.81 26.08
CA GLN A 8 -0.11 -2.75 25.81
C GLN A 8 -0.42 -3.01 24.32
N LEU A 9 0.38 -2.45 23.40
CA LEU A 9 0.24 -2.70 21.96
C LEU A 9 0.40 -4.19 21.62
N ARG A 10 1.43 -4.85 22.19
CA ARG A 10 1.66 -6.29 22.03
C ARG A 10 0.51 -7.13 22.57
N GLN A 11 -0.04 -6.74 23.72
CA GLN A 11 -1.20 -7.40 24.31
C GLN A 11 -2.46 -7.27 23.44
N MET A 12 -2.75 -6.07 22.92
CA MET A 12 -3.91 -5.87 22.04
C MET A 12 -3.75 -6.64 20.72
N ALA A 13 -2.54 -6.68 20.17
CA ALA A 13 -2.24 -7.47 18.98
C ALA A 13 -2.43 -8.97 19.22
N SER A 14 -1.97 -9.51 20.35
CA SER A 14 -2.17 -10.93 20.70
C SER A 14 -3.64 -11.28 20.94
N GLN A 15 -4.45 -10.32 21.38
CA GLN A 15 -5.91 -10.45 21.50
C GLN A 15 -6.65 -10.37 20.15
N GLY A 16 -5.94 -10.21 19.03
CA GLY A 16 -6.56 -10.20 17.71
C GLY A 16 -7.09 -8.84 17.25
N GLN A 17 -6.74 -7.74 17.93
CA GLN A 17 -7.23 -6.42 17.52
C GLN A 17 -6.53 -5.95 16.23
N PRO A 18 -7.27 -5.74 15.12
CA PRO A 18 -6.67 -5.48 13.81
C PRO A 18 -5.78 -4.24 13.76
N ALA A 19 -6.20 -3.14 14.41
CA ALA A 19 -5.42 -1.91 14.46
C ALA A 19 -4.10 -2.09 15.24
N ALA A 20 -4.10 -2.89 16.31
CA ALA A 20 -2.89 -3.19 17.07
C ALA A 20 -1.95 -4.10 16.28
N MET A 21 -2.49 -5.12 15.60
CA MET A 21 -1.74 -5.98 14.67
C MET A 21 -1.12 -5.14 13.54
N PHE A 22 -1.87 -4.21 12.96
CA PHE A 22 -1.37 -3.31 11.93
C PHE A 22 -0.19 -2.46 12.44
N ASN A 23 -0.37 -1.78 13.58
CA ASN A 23 0.66 -0.91 14.15
C ASN A 23 1.93 -1.69 14.53
N LEU A 24 1.77 -2.83 15.21
CA LEU A 24 2.89 -3.69 15.59
C LEU A 24 3.58 -4.26 14.35
N GLY A 25 2.82 -4.74 13.36
CA GLY A 25 3.35 -5.25 12.10
C GLY A 25 4.15 -4.20 11.35
N ASN A 26 3.65 -2.97 11.26
CA ASN A 26 4.36 -1.86 10.63
C ASN A 26 5.67 -1.51 11.36
N PHE A 27 5.66 -1.42 12.69
CA PHE A 27 6.88 -1.14 13.45
C PHE A 27 7.90 -2.27 13.35
N THR A 28 7.44 -3.52 13.31
CA THR A 28 8.31 -4.70 13.17
C THR A 28 8.88 -4.79 11.75
N LEU A 29 8.09 -4.49 10.72
CA LEU A 29 8.50 -4.54 9.32
C LEU A 29 9.62 -3.55 8.98
N TYR A 30 9.60 -2.36 9.60
CA TYR A 30 10.56 -1.29 9.32
C TYR A 30 11.57 -1.04 10.45
N GLY A 31 11.49 -1.76 11.57
CA GLY A 31 12.38 -1.57 12.72
C GLY A 31 12.24 -0.18 13.35
N ALA A 32 11.09 0.10 13.97
CA ALA A 32 10.77 1.40 14.55
C ALA A 32 10.30 1.31 16.01
N MET A 33 10.31 2.46 16.71
CA MET A 33 9.85 2.56 18.11
C MET A 33 10.58 1.63 19.09
N GLY A 34 11.85 1.31 18.81
CA GLY A 34 12.64 0.38 19.63
C GLY A 34 12.29 -1.10 19.41
N ILE A 35 11.57 -1.43 18.34
CA ILE A 35 11.40 -2.81 17.86
C ILE A 35 12.47 -3.07 16.79
N ASP A 36 13.15 -4.20 16.92
CA ASP A 36 14.07 -4.69 15.89
C ASP A 36 13.32 -5.05 14.62
N LYS A 37 13.94 -4.80 13.49
CA LYS A 37 13.35 -5.14 12.19
C LYS A 37 13.24 -6.66 12.04
N ASP A 38 12.03 -7.14 11.79
CA ASP A 38 11.75 -8.52 11.40
C ASP A 38 10.67 -8.51 10.32
N GLU A 39 11.09 -8.68 9.07
CA GLU A 39 10.20 -8.60 7.91
C GLU A 39 9.18 -9.74 7.89
N VAL A 40 9.58 -10.95 8.29
CA VAL A 40 8.70 -12.12 8.28
C VAL A 40 7.56 -11.93 9.27
N SER A 41 7.90 -11.59 10.52
CA SER A 41 6.91 -11.33 11.57
C SER A 41 6.06 -10.10 11.25
N GLY A 42 6.67 -9.03 10.71
CA GLY A 42 5.98 -7.82 10.30
C GLY A 42 4.94 -8.06 9.21
N VAL A 43 5.30 -8.80 8.16
CA VAL A 43 4.38 -9.20 7.09
C VAL A 43 3.24 -10.04 7.65
N GLN A 44 3.53 -11.05 8.46
CA GLN A 44 2.51 -11.93 9.04
C GLN A 44 1.51 -11.16 9.90
N LEU A 45 1.97 -10.19 10.69
CA LEU A 45 1.09 -9.32 11.49
C LEU A 45 0.17 -8.46 10.62
N LEU A 46 0.68 -7.90 9.51
CA LEU A 46 -0.13 -7.12 8.57
C LEU A 46 -1.16 -7.98 7.83
N GLU A 47 -0.82 -9.21 7.46
CA GLU A 47 -1.76 -10.16 6.86
C GLU A 47 -2.87 -10.54 7.85
N ASN A 48 -2.50 -10.88 9.08
CA ASN A 48 -3.45 -11.15 10.15
C ASN A 48 -4.37 -9.96 10.43
N ALA A 49 -3.86 -8.73 10.38
CA ALA A 49 -4.68 -7.52 10.55
C ALA A 49 -5.76 -7.41 9.46
N MET A 50 -5.44 -7.75 8.21
CA MET A 50 -6.43 -7.79 7.13
C MET A 50 -7.50 -8.87 7.35
N GLU A 51 -7.08 -10.06 7.80
CA GLU A 51 -7.99 -11.21 8.00
C GLU A 51 -8.93 -11.00 9.18
N LYS A 52 -8.42 -10.46 10.30
CA LYS A 52 -9.18 -10.26 11.54
C LYS A 52 -10.05 -9.00 11.52
N SER A 53 -9.82 -8.10 10.59
CA SER A 53 -10.75 -6.99 10.35
C SER A 53 -12.03 -7.55 9.71
N ALA A 54 -13.14 -7.73 10.43
CA ALA A 54 -14.37 -8.24 9.82
C ALA A 54 -14.97 -7.22 8.83
N SER A 55 -15.12 -5.97 9.28
CA SER A 55 -15.81 -4.89 8.56
C SER A 55 -14.99 -3.61 8.39
N ASP A 56 -13.80 -3.51 8.97
CA ASP A 56 -12.96 -2.32 8.86
C ASP A 56 -12.13 -2.38 7.56
N SER A 57 -12.74 -1.89 6.49
CA SER A 57 -12.12 -1.79 5.17
C SER A 57 -10.91 -0.84 5.16
N TYR A 58 -10.87 0.13 6.07
CA TYR A 58 -9.76 1.06 6.20
C TYR A 58 -8.48 0.35 6.66
N ILE A 59 -8.52 -0.42 7.75
CA ILE A 59 -7.35 -1.19 8.23
C ILE A 59 -6.90 -2.21 7.18
N LYS A 60 -7.86 -2.85 6.49
CA LYS A 60 -7.51 -3.79 5.40
C LYS A 60 -6.78 -3.09 4.26
N GLY A 61 -7.32 -1.96 3.80
CA GLY A 61 -6.73 -1.16 2.73
C GLY A 61 -5.34 -0.66 3.10
N LEU A 62 -5.18 -0.17 4.34
CA LEU A 62 -3.92 0.34 4.85
C LEU A 62 -2.85 -0.75 4.96
N ALA A 63 -3.18 -1.90 5.58
CA ALA A 63 -2.27 -3.03 5.69
C ALA A 63 -1.85 -3.57 4.31
N ALA A 64 -2.81 -3.73 3.40
CA ALA A 64 -2.53 -4.13 2.02
C ALA A 64 -1.62 -3.13 1.30
N ARG A 65 -1.87 -1.82 1.42
CA ARG A 65 -1.03 -0.80 0.80
C ARG A 65 0.41 -0.85 1.33
N TYR A 66 0.59 -1.02 2.63
CA TYR A 66 1.92 -1.10 3.25
C TYR A 66 2.70 -2.33 2.79
N LEU A 67 2.05 -3.49 2.71
CA LEU A 67 2.64 -4.69 2.12
C LEU A 67 2.98 -4.48 0.64
N GLY A 68 2.08 -3.86 -0.13
CA GLY A 68 2.34 -3.51 -1.53
C GLY A 68 3.57 -2.63 -1.70
N MET A 69 3.72 -1.61 -0.85
CA MET A 69 4.89 -0.71 -0.86
C MET A 69 6.18 -1.43 -0.46
N HIS A 70 6.13 -2.31 0.54
CA HIS A 70 7.27 -3.10 0.99
C HIS A 70 7.78 -4.01 -0.15
N PHE A 71 6.90 -4.83 -0.74
CA PHE A 71 7.29 -5.70 -1.85
C PHE A 71 7.75 -4.92 -3.09
N PHE A 72 7.24 -3.71 -3.30
CA PHE A 72 7.68 -2.86 -4.42
C PHE A 72 9.11 -2.35 -4.24
N LYS A 73 9.42 -1.82 -3.05
CA LYS A 73 10.64 -1.03 -2.80
C LYS A 73 11.78 -1.85 -2.20
N ASN A 74 11.46 -2.76 -1.30
CA ASN A 74 12.45 -3.52 -0.52
C ASN A 74 12.82 -4.81 -1.25
N ASP A 75 11.80 -5.60 -1.61
CA ASP A 75 12.03 -6.93 -2.19
C ASP A 75 12.13 -6.89 -3.72
N ASN A 76 11.70 -5.77 -4.32
CA ASN A 76 11.57 -5.60 -5.76
C ASN A 76 10.69 -6.67 -6.44
N ASP A 77 9.81 -7.31 -5.68
CA ASP A 77 8.84 -8.31 -6.12
C ASP A 77 7.59 -7.61 -6.66
N VAL A 78 7.68 -7.20 -7.92
CA VAL A 78 6.60 -6.47 -8.62
C VAL A 78 5.30 -7.28 -8.69
N PRO A 79 5.29 -8.58 -9.04
CA PRO A 79 4.06 -9.37 -9.04
C PRO A 79 3.36 -9.44 -7.67
N LYS A 80 4.12 -9.64 -6.58
CA LYS A 80 3.56 -9.69 -5.24
C LYS A 80 3.08 -8.32 -4.79
N SER A 81 3.85 -7.27 -5.07
CA SER A 81 3.45 -5.88 -4.83
C SER A 81 2.12 -5.54 -5.51
N PHE A 82 1.99 -5.89 -6.80
CA PHE A 82 0.76 -5.70 -7.57
C PHE A 82 -0.45 -6.36 -6.91
N LEU A 83 -0.28 -7.60 -6.42
CA LEU A 83 -1.35 -8.33 -5.73
C LEU A 83 -1.85 -7.57 -4.50
N TYR A 84 -0.96 -7.05 -3.66
CA TYR A 84 -1.35 -6.30 -2.46
C TYR A 84 -1.94 -4.93 -2.78
N PHE A 85 -1.40 -4.19 -3.76
CA PHE A 85 -2.04 -2.93 -4.17
C PHE A 85 -3.45 -3.16 -4.73
N LYS A 86 -3.67 -4.24 -5.49
CA LYS A 86 -5.01 -4.63 -5.91
C LYS A 86 -5.93 -4.98 -4.74
N LYS A 87 -5.42 -5.68 -3.72
CA LYS A 87 -6.18 -5.94 -2.47
C LYS A 87 -6.56 -4.63 -1.80
N ALA A 88 -5.63 -3.68 -1.69
CA ALA A 88 -5.88 -2.37 -1.09
C ALA A 88 -6.99 -1.60 -1.80
N VAL A 89 -6.94 -1.54 -3.14
CA VAL A 89 -8.02 -0.94 -3.96
C VAL A 89 -9.35 -1.66 -3.74
N LYS A 90 -9.37 -2.99 -3.65
CA LYS A 90 -10.60 -3.77 -3.36
C LYS A 90 -11.17 -3.42 -1.98
N PHE A 91 -10.34 -3.04 -1.02
CA PHE A 91 -10.76 -2.56 0.29
C PHE A 91 -11.10 -1.06 0.33
N GLY A 92 -11.07 -0.36 -0.81
CA GLY A 92 -11.45 1.05 -0.91
C GLY A 92 -10.30 2.04 -0.69
N ASP A 93 -9.05 1.57 -0.57
CA ASP A 93 -7.88 2.45 -0.53
C ASP A 93 -7.54 2.93 -1.95
N ASN A 94 -8.20 4.00 -2.38
CA ASN A 94 -7.98 4.59 -3.70
C ASN A 94 -6.53 5.09 -3.89
N ALA A 95 -5.82 5.40 -2.80
CA ALA A 95 -4.40 5.77 -2.82
C ALA A 95 -3.52 4.71 -3.50
N SER A 96 -3.93 3.44 -3.42
CA SER A 96 -3.21 2.33 -4.02
C SER A 96 -3.32 2.22 -5.54
N TYR A 97 -4.20 2.98 -6.21
CA TYR A 97 -4.26 2.98 -7.69
C TYR A 97 -2.94 3.40 -8.34
N ASN A 98 -2.20 4.32 -7.72
CA ASN A 98 -0.85 4.68 -8.17
C ASN A 98 0.09 3.46 -8.08
N GLY A 99 0.09 2.76 -6.94
CA GLY A 99 0.87 1.53 -6.76
C GLY A 99 0.52 0.44 -7.77
N VAL A 100 -0.77 0.23 -8.05
CA VAL A 100 -1.27 -0.67 -9.10
C VAL A 100 -0.67 -0.27 -10.45
N GLY A 101 -0.82 0.99 -10.86
CA GLY A 101 -0.37 1.45 -12.16
C GLY A 101 1.14 1.38 -12.36
N ARG A 102 1.93 1.72 -11.33
CA ARG A 102 3.39 1.58 -11.36
C ARG A 102 3.84 0.11 -11.46
N CYS A 103 3.13 -0.81 -10.81
CA CYS A 103 3.41 -2.23 -10.99
C CYS A 103 3.09 -2.68 -12.41
N GLN A 104 1.94 -2.29 -12.96
CA GLN A 104 1.54 -2.63 -14.32
C GLN A 104 2.56 -2.14 -15.36
N MET A 105 3.04 -0.90 -15.22
CA MET A 105 4.14 -0.35 -16.02
C MET A 105 5.38 -1.25 -16.00
N ARG A 106 5.81 -1.68 -14.82
CA ARG A 106 6.99 -2.54 -14.64
C ARG A 106 6.77 -3.98 -15.14
N LEU A 107 5.52 -4.42 -15.23
CA LEU A 107 5.12 -5.70 -15.81
C LEU A 107 4.89 -5.62 -17.33
N GLY A 108 5.09 -4.46 -17.97
CA GLY A 108 4.86 -4.25 -19.40
C GLY A 108 3.40 -4.01 -19.78
N GLN A 109 2.51 -3.85 -18.80
CA GLN A 109 1.09 -3.54 -18.97
C GLN A 109 0.90 -2.01 -18.99
N THR A 110 1.46 -1.37 -20.02
CA THR A 110 1.57 0.09 -20.08
C THR A 110 0.20 0.77 -20.19
N GLU A 111 -0.72 0.28 -21.02
CA GLU A 111 -2.04 0.90 -21.17
C GLU A 111 -2.85 0.85 -19.87
N GLU A 112 -2.89 -0.31 -19.22
CA GLU A 112 -3.59 -0.48 -17.94
C GLU A 112 -2.92 0.30 -16.82
N GLY A 113 -1.59 0.42 -16.85
CA GLY A 113 -0.86 1.20 -15.87
C GLY A 113 -1.16 2.70 -15.96
N ILE A 114 -1.23 3.25 -17.18
CA ILE A 114 -1.67 4.65 -17.41
C ILE A 114 -3.09 4.82 -16.90
N PHE A 115 -3.98 3.90 -17.24
CA PHE A 115 -5.38 3.95 -16.80
C PHE A 115 -5.49 3.97 -15.27
N SER A 116 -4.77 3.09 -14.58
CA SER A 116 -4.74 3.03 -13.12
C SER A 116 -4.18 4.31 -12.50
N ILE A 117 -3.09 4.88 -13.05
CA ILE A 117 -2.52 6.16 -12.56
C ILE A 117 -3.54 7.30 -12.74
N ARG A 118 -4.22 7.38 -13.89
CA ARG A 118 -5.28 8.37 -14.15
C ARG A 118 -6.44 8.23 -13.16
N LYS A 119 -6.84 7.00 -12.85
CA LYS A 119 -7.89 6.72 -11.87
C LYS A 119 -7.52 7.21 -10.47
N SER A 120 -6.24 7.14 -10.10
CA SER A 120 -5.77 7.70 -8.81
C SER A 120 -6.02 9.22 -8.73
N LEU A 121 -5.74 9.96 -9.82
CA LEU A 121 -6.00 11.40 -9.89
C LEU A 121 -7.50 11.72 -9.78
N HIS A 122 -8.36 10.96 -10.47
CA HIS A 122 -9.82 11.11 -10.40
C HIS A 122 -10.38 10.86 -9.00
N CYS A 123 -9.72 10.02 -8.20
CA CYS A 123 -10.07 9.83 -6.79
C CYS A 123 -9.61 10.97 -5.87
N GLY A 124 -9.13 12.09 -6.42
CA GLY A 124 -8.71 13.28 -5.67
C GLY A 124 -7.28 13.20 -5.13
N ILE A 125 -6.48 12.22 -5.56
CA ILE A 125 -5.09 12.08 -5.13
C ILE A 125 -4.23 13.04 -5.95
N GLN A 126 -3.87 14.17 -5.34
CA GLN A 126 -2.96 15.16 -5.93
C GLN A 126 -1.51 14.92 -5.47
N ASP A 127 -1.04 13.68 -5.60
CA ASP A 127 0.38 13.39 -5.38
C ASP A 127 1.19 14.01 -6.53
N LYS A 128 2.22 14.78 -6.19
CA LYS A 128 3.11 15.43 -7.17
C LYS A 128 3.67 14.42 -8.18
N GLN A 129 4.00 13.22 -7.73
CA GLN A 129 4.53 12.16 -8.60
C GLN A 129 3.49 11.68 -9.62
N VAL A 130 2.22 11.57 -9.21
CA VAL A 130 1.13 11.18 -10.13
C VAL A 130 0.97 12.22 -11.23
N LEU A 131 1.01 13.51 -10.87
CA LEU A 131 0.94 14.60 -11.85
C LEU A 131 2.15 14.60 -12.81
N GLU A 132 3.35 14.37 -12.29
CA GLU A 132 4.57 14.24 -13.11
C GLU A 132 4.50 13.05 -14.07
N ASP A 133 4.02 11.89 -13.60
CA ASP A 133 3.86 10.69 -14.41
C ASP A 133 2.84 10.93 -15.55
N ILE A 134 1.69 11.54 -15.25
CA ILE A 134 0.67 11.92 -16.24
C ILE A 134 1.22 12.92 -17.27
N MET A 135 1.96 13.94 -16.83
CA MET A 135 2.60 14.90 -17.74
C MET A 135 3.66 14.25 -18.63
N MET A 136 4.41 13.28 -18.09
CA MET A 136 5.35 12.49 -18.89
C MET A 136 4.61 11.69 -19.97
N PHE A 137 3.53 10.99 -19.62
CA PHE A 137 2.74 10.22 -20.59
C PHE A 137 2.17 11.11 -21.70
N TYR A 138 1.68 12.30 -21.37
CA TYR A 138 1.21 13.27 -22.37
C TYR A 138 2.33 13.73 -23.31
N ARG A 139 3.51 14.07 -22.76
CA ARG A 139 4.67 14.47 -23.58
C ARG A 139 5.16 13.38 -24.52
N GLN A 140 4.98 12.11 -24.13
CA GLN A 140 5.33 10.95 -24.94
C GLN A 140 4.21 10.57 -25.94
N GLY A 141 3.07 11.26 -25.93
CA GLY A 141 1.94 10.96 -26.80
C GLY A 141 1.18 9.68 -26.41
N LEU A 142 1.39 9.17 -25.19
CA LEU A 142 0.71 7.97 -24.68
C LEU A 142 -0.71 8.25 -24.19
N ILE A 143 -1.01 9.53 -23.91
CA ILE A 143 -2.36 10.02 -23.57
C ILE A 143 -2.62 11.34 -24.28
N THR A 144 -3.90 11.60 -24.54
CA THR A 144 -4.37 12.86 -25.12
C THR A 144 -4.56 13.94 -24.05
N LYS A 145 -4.79 15.18 -24.49
CA LYS A 145 -5.08 16.32 -23.59
C LYS A 145 -6.40 16.13 -22.83
N ASP A 146 -7.38 15.46 -23.44
CA ASP A 146 -8.67 15.16 -22.81
C ASP A 146 -8.55 14.04 -21.76
N GLU A 147 -7.47 13.26 -21.82
CA GLU A 147 -7.16 12.21 -20.85
C GLU A 147 -6.27 12.70 -19.70
N TYR A 148 -5.74 13.92 -19.83
CA TYR A 148 -4.86 14.61 -18.89
C TYR A 148 -5.62 15.43 -17.84
N LEU A 149 -6.81 15.94 -18.18
CA LEU A 149 -7.68 16.80 -17.34
C LEU A 149 -8.88 16.02 -16.79
#